data_AF-A0A147JX10-F1
#
_entry.id   AF-A0A147JX10-F1
#
_cell.length_a   1.000
_cell.length_b   1.000
_cell.length_c   1.000
_cell.angle_alpha   90.00
_cell.angle_beta   90.00
_cell.angle_gamma   90.00
#
_symmetry.space_group_name_H-M   'P 1'
#
loop_
_entity.id
_entity.type
_entity.pdbx_description
1 polymer ?
#
loop_
_entity_poly.entity_id
_entity_poly.type
_entity_poly.pdbx_seq_one_letter_code
_entity_poly.pdbx_strand_id
1 'polypeptide(L)' 'MAEKEKKVAENAVFIGIKPVMNYVLAVITQFNMGSGEVTLKARGKAISRAVDVSEIVRNRFLQGLVVK' A
#
# COMPACT_ATOMS: atom_id res chain seq x y z
N MET A 1 16.72 29.03 -2.02
CA MET A 1 15.64 28.10 -1.63
C MET A 1 15.16 27.44 -2.90
N ALA A 2 15.59 26.23 -3.18
CA ALA A 2 15.15 25.46 -4.33
C ALA A 2 14.47 24.20 -3.78
N GLU A 3 13.19 24.06 -4.06
CA GLU A 3 12.39 22.87 -3.81
C GLU A 3 13.15 21.63 -4.24
N LYS A 4 13.46 20.76 -3.28
CA LYS A 4 13.82 19.38 -3.60
C LYS A 4 12.52 18.69 -4.01
N GLU A 5 12.23 18.67 -5.30
CA GLU A 5 11.45 17.59 -5.92
C GLU A 5 12.14 16.27 -5.57
N LYS A 6 11.79 15.70 -4.41
CA LYS A 6 11.98 14.27 -4.21
C LYS A 6 11.06 13.64 -5.24
N LYS A 7 11.64 13.13 -6.33
CA LYS A 7 11.11 11.95 -7.03
C LYS A 7 11.01 10.84 -5.99
N VAL A 8 9.98 10.89 -5.16
CA VAL A 8 9.51 9.75 -4.39
C VAL A 8 9.13 8.77 -5.49
N ALA A 9 9.96 7.75 -5.72
CA ALA A 9 9.49 6.56 -6.40
C ALA A 9 8.17 6.23 -5.70
N GLU A 10 7.03 6.45 -6.37
CA GLU A 10 5.73 6.43 -5.70
C GLU A 10 5.66 5.12 -4.94
N ASN A 11 5.56 5.16 -3.60
CA ASN A 11 5.30 4.00 -2.76
C ASN A 11 3.84 3.57 -2.97
N ALA A 12 3.47 3.36 -4.23
CA ALA A 12 2.12 3.12 -4.70
C ALA A 12 2.03 1.66 -5.15
N VAL A 13 1.03 0.95 -4.62
CA VAL A 13 0.69 -0.39 -5.05
C VAL A 13 -0.62 -0.32 -5.84
N PHE A 14 -0.54 -0.67 -7.12
CA PHE A 14 -1.71 -0.68 -8.01
C PHE A 14 -2.48 -1.99 -7.87
N ILE A 15 -3.72 -1.90 -7.39
CA ILE A 15 -4.59 -3.05 -7.17
C ILE A 15 -5.37 -3.36 -8.44
N GLY A 16 -5.19 -4.57 -8.93
CA GLY A 16 -5.82 -5.12 -10.13
C GLY A 16 -6.40 -6.49 -9.84
N ILE A 17 -6.36 -7.40 -10.80
CA ILE A 17 -7.04 -8.72 -10.74
C ILE A 17 -6.27 -9.82 -9.99
N LYS A 18 -5.03 -9.57 -9.54
CA LYS A 18 -4.25 -10.60 -8.84
C LYS A 18 -4.92 -10.96 -7.50
N PRO A 19 -4.64 -12.16 -6.94
CA PRO A 19 -5.10 -12.53 -5.61
C PRO A 19 -4.69 -11.50 -4.55
N VAL A 20 -5.57 -11.28 -3.56
CA VAL A 20 -5.41 -10.29 -2.48
C VAL A 20 -4.05 -10.40 -1.79
N MET A 21 -3.63 -11.62 -1.45
CA MET A 21 -2.39 -11.87 -0.71
C MET A 21 -1.12 -11.42 -1.45
N ASN A 22 -1.12 -11.41 -2.78
CA ASN A 22 0.03 -10.91 -3.54
C ASN A 22 0.24 -9.41 -3.31
N TYR A 23 -0.86 -8.66 -3.17
CA TYR A 23 -0.80 -7.23 -2.87
C TYR A 23 -0.42 -6.99 -1.41
N VAL A 24 -0.97 -7.78 -0.48
CA VAL A 24 -0.58 -7.74 0.95
C VAL A 24 0.93 -7.94 1.12
N LEU A 25 1.50 -8.95 0.45
CA LEU A 25 2.93 -9.21 0.48
C LEU A 25 3.74 -8.02 -0.06
N ALA A 26 3.32 -7.42 -1.17
CA ALA A 26 3.99 -6.25 -1.73
C ALA A 26 4.02 -5.07 -0.75
N VAL A 27 2.91 -4.82 -0.06
CA VAL A 27 2.81 -3.76 0.97
C VAL A 27 3.75 -4.04 2.14
N ILE A 28 3.75 -5.26 2.67
CA ILE A 28 4.63 -5.66 3.78
C ILE A 28 6.10 -5.50 3.40
N THR A 29 6.48 -5.96 2.19
CA THR A 29 7.84 -5.82 1.70
C THR A 29 8.27 -4.35 1.61
N GLN A 30 7.39 -3.46 1.15
CA GLN A 30 7.69 -2.02 1.10
C GLN A 30 7.89 -1.42 2.50
N PHE A 31 7.04 -1.78 3.48
CA PHE A 31 7.21 -1.35 4.87
C PHE A 31 8.53 -1.87 5.46
N ASN A 32 8.88 -3.14 5.22
CA ASN A 32 10.14 -3.74 5.68
C ASN A 32 11.38 -3.11 5.03
N MET A 33 11.24 -2.54 3.82
CA MET A 33 12.29 -1.76 3.17
C MET A 33 12.46 -0.34 3.75
N GLY A 34 11.71 0.02 4.78
CA GLY A 34 11.78 1.33 5.45
C GLY A 34 10.82 2.38 4.88
N SER A 35 9.82 1.97 4.08
CA SER A 35 8.77 2.88 3.63
C SER A 35 7.88 3.27 4.81
N GLY A 36 7.85 4.54 5.18
CA GLY A 36 6.96 5.04 6.24
C GLY A 36 5.49 5.18 5.81
N GLU A 37 5.23 5.16 4.51
CA GLU A 37 3.90 5.30 3.93
C GLU A 37 3.82 4.51 2.62
N VAL A 38 2.68 3.83 2.41
CA VAL A 38 2.34 3.07 1.21
C VAL A 38 0.93 3.45 0.76
N THR A 39 0.77 3.84 -0.50
CA THR A 39 -0.50 4.24 -1.10
C THR A 39 -1.08 3.09 -1.93
N LEU A 40 -2.32 2.68 -1.66
CA LEU A 40 -3.02 1.73 -2.51
C LEU A 40 -3.82 2.48 -3.58
N LYS A 41 -3.49 2.27 -4.86
CA LYS A 41 -4.22 2.88 -5.99
C LYS A 41 -5.10 1.82 -6.67
N ALA A 42 -6.40 2.08 -6.75
CA ALA A 42 -7.37 1.16 -7.35
C ALA A 42 -8.49 1.91 -8.06
N ARG A 43 -9.22 1.23 -8.97
CA ARG A 43 -10.39 1.79 -9.66
C ARG A 43 -11.49 0.76 -9.89
N GLY A 44 -12.73 1.21 -9.92
CA GLY A 44 -13.90 0.37 -10.16
C GLY A 44 -14.00 -0.80 -9.17
N LYS A 45 -14.28 -2.01 -9.66
CA LYS A 45 -14.42 -3.22 -8.83
C LYS A 45 -13.16 -3.57 -8.01
N ALA A 46 -11.98 -3.08 -8.40
CA ALA A 46 -10.75 -3.33 -7.66
C ALA A 46 -10.65 -2.52 -6.35
N ILE A 47 -11.51 -1.53 -6.13
CA ILE A 47 -11.50 -0.71 -4.90
C ILE A 47 -11.81 -1.56 -3.67
N SER A 48 -12.83 -2.43 -3.73
CA SER A 48 -13.14 -3.35 -2.62
C SER A 48 -11.93 -4.23 -2.26
N ARG A 49 -11.21 -4.70 -3.29
CA ARG A 49 -9.98 -5.47 -3.09
C ARG A 49 -8.88 -4.66 -2.41
N ALA A 50 -8.76 -3.37 -2.71
CA ALA A 50 -7.80 -2.49 -2.05
C ALA A 50 -8.12 -2.31 -0.56
N VAL A 51 -9.41 -2.17 -0.23
CA VAL A 51 -9.89 -2.13 1.16
C VAL A 51 -9.59 -3.44 1.89
N ASP A 52 -9.83 -4.59 1.26
CA ASP A 52 -9.47 -5.88 1.84
C ASP A 52 -7.97 -5.98 2.14
N VAL A 53 -7.12 -5.50 1.22
CA VAL A 53 -5.67 -5.45 1.41
C VAL A 53 -5.30 -4.57 2.60
N SER A 54 -5.85 -3.34 2.70
CA SER A 54 -5.53 -2.44 3.82
C SER A 54 -5.95 -3.03 5.17
N GLU A 55 -7.14 -3.64 5.24
CA GLU A 55 -7.65 -4.26 6.46
C GLU A 55 -6.83 -5.47 6.88
N ILE A 56 -6.44 -6.34 5.93
CA ILE A 56 -5.59 -7.50 6.24
C ILE A 56 -4.22 -7.03 6.74
N VAL A 57 -3.60 -6.04 6.10
CA VAL A 57 -2.29 -5.52 6.52
C VAL A 57 -2.38 -4.95 7.93
N ARG A 58 -3.37 -4.09 8.21
CA ARG A 58 -3.56 -3.47 9.53
C ARG A 58 -3.84 -4.47 10.64
N ASN A 59 -4.74 -5.43 10.40
CA ASN A 59 -5.25 -6.31 11.46
C ASN A 59 -4.35 -7.52 11.70
N ARG A 60 -3.64 -8.01 10.67
CA ARG A 60 -2.87 -9.26 10.75
C ARG A 60 -1.35 -9.06 10.81
N PHE A 61 -0.81 -8.03 10.17
CA PHE A 61 0.64 -7.92 9.94
C PHE A 61 1.29 -6.71 10.62
N LEU A 62 0.66 -5.54 10.53
CA LEU A 62 1.20 -4.28 11.06
C LEU A 62 0.21 -3.69 12.08
N GLN A 63 0.23 -4.26 13.28
CA GLN A 63 -0.60 -3.77 14.39
C GLN A 63 -0.26 -2.31 14.68
N GLY A 64 -1.28 -1.45 14.68
CA GLY A 64 -1.11 0.00 14.85
C GLY A 64 -0.92 0.80 13.56
N LEU A 65 -0.99 0.15 12.38
CA LEU A 65 -1.01 0.87 11.11
C LEU A 65 -2.25 1.77 11.01
N VAL A 66 -2.04 3.05 10.69
CA VAL A 66 -3.10 4.03 10.45
C VAL A 66 -3.43 4.07 8.96
N VAL A 67 -4.67 3.76 8.61
CA VAL A 67 -5.21 3.90 7.25
C VAL A 67 -5.88 5.29 7.18
N LYS A 68 -5.55 6.05 6.13
CA LYS A 68 -6.05 7.42 5.88
C LYS A 68 -6.86 7.47 4.60
#